data_AF-A0A6A6RH76-F1
#
_entry.id   AF-A0A6A6RH76-F1
#
_cell.length_a   1.000
_cell.length_b   1.000
_cell.length_c   1.000
_cell.angle_alpha   90.00
_cell.angle_beta   90.00
_cell.angle_gamma   90.00
#
_symmetry.space_group_name_H-M   'P 1'
#
loop_
_entity.id
_entity.type
_entity.pdbx_description
1 polymer ?
#
loop_
_entity_poly.entity_id
_entity_poly.type
_entity_poly.pdbx_seq_one_letter_code
_entity_poly.pdbx_strand_id
1 'polypeptide(L)'
;MSGDTVNGDRHEGWSTADTYSSASSPLGEDESDLSPTDDADLNEMKLSCANVKIAFLKQEVQKLSESEAVNKCNALTNRVRHLTLENNDITSEVNRVILEKDRLDADNKALRQKVLDMTVENNRLSARSEESTKSTPPLEMFSTMQNVIQEKTELADRFFKEKVELADRNTALQNDLIRSNSEKANLNQEKDKLSREKARILLNKAQLQIDLEDSQKIVDALRAQETASLNETTELRQIISTHQQENTDLKTKLAASQSPFNQDSVMEKLARAITDLDLVWMRIFTCVHPGGYGTIQYGGATSTHKIQEYNVADDLFALFRDNKMFQEKYKNVRRSLIQHHQSHGRLHQGRGEYPDMLRKKCEYTVPVAEPFFRI
;
A
#
# COMPACT_ATOMS: atom_id res chain seq x y z
N MET A 1 17.11 -20.12 45.45
CA MET A 1 15.90 -20.77 46.00
C MET A 1 14.84 -19.69 46.14
N SER A 2 13.64 -19.99 45.63
CA SER A 2 12.40 -19.19 45.71
C SER A 2 12.43 -17.88 44.90
N GLY A 3 11.61 -17.63 43.88
CA GLY A 3 10.29 -18.15 43.55
C GLY A 3 9.23 -17.11 43.94
N ASP A 4 8.52 -16.61 42.93
CA ASP A 4 7.18 -15.99 42.99
C ASP A 4 7.07 -14.54 43.53
N THR A 5 6.22 -13.64 43.04
CA THR A 5 5.17 -13.67 42.00
C THR A 5 4.80 -12.23 41.61
N VAL A 6 4.37 -12.05 40.36
CA VAL A 6 3.81 -10.81 39.80
C VAL A 6 2.31 -10.78 40.09
N ASN A 7 1.82 -9.69 40.71
CA ASN A 7 0.40 -9.38 40.79
C ASN A 7 -0.02 -8.58 39.56
N GLY A 8 -0.87 -9.19 38.73
CA GLY A 8 -1.58 -8.55 37.63
C GLY A 8 -2.89 -7.95 38.13
N ASP A 9 -3.08 -6.66 37.86
CA ASP A 9 -4.34 -5.95 38.09
C ASP A 9 -5.29 -6.07 36.90
N ARG A 10 -6.55 -6.23 37.29
CA ARG A 10 -7.76 -6.37 36.49
C ARG A 10 -8.11 -5.11 35.70
N HIS A 11 -8.55 -5.29 34.46
CA HIS A 11 -9.67 -4.56 33.85
C HIS A 11 -10.36 -5.53 32.90
N GLU A 12 -11.49 -6.11 33.30
CA GLU A 12 -12.84 -5.60 33.05
C GLU A 12 -13.18 -5.48 31.57
N GLY A 13 -13.94 -6.48 31.10
CA GLY A 13 -15.08 -6.32 30.20
C GLY A 13 -14.80 -5.71 28.83
N TRP A 14 -15.02 -6.52 27.79
CA TRP A 14 -16.17 -6.33 26.90
C TRP A 14 -16.39 -7.65 26.15
N SER A 15 -17.45 -8.35 26.58
CA SER A 15 -18.03 -9.47 25.87
C SER A 15 -19.03 -8.90 24.87
N THR A 16 -18.67 -8.89 23.60
CA THR A 16 -19.66 -8.81 22.50
C THR A 16 -19.68 -10.16 21.82
N ALA A 17 -20.55 -11.02 22.34
CA ALA A 17 -21.01 -12.21 21.66
C ALA A 17 -21.87 -11.77 20.47
N ASP A 18 -21.26 -11.65 19.29
CA ASP A 18 -22.02 -11.56 18.05
C ASP A 18 -22.54 -12.95 17.68
N THR A 19 -23.83 -13.08 17.93
CA THR A 19 -24.68 -14.20 17.56
C THR A 19 -24.80 -14.21 16.04
N TYR A 20 -24.03 -15.07 15.37
CA TYR A 20 -24.32 -15.39 13.97
C TYR A 20 -25.61 -16.21 13.93
N SER A 21 -26.70 -15.50 13.65
CA SER A 21 -27.99 -16.05 13.29
C SER A 21 -27.82 -16.90 12.03
N SER A 22 -27.90 -18.22 12.20
CA SER A 22 -28.01 -19.19 11.12
C SER A 22 -29.38 -19.05 10.46
N ALA A 23 -29.49 -18.06 9.56
CA ALA A 23 -30.60 -17.98 8.63
C ALA A 23 -30.36 -19.00 7.52
N SER A 24 -31.04 -20.13 7.64
CA SER A 24 -31.20 -21.11 6.56
C SER A 24 -31.78 -20.41 5.33
N SER A 25 -30.94 -20.18 4.32
CA SER A 25 -31.38 -19.79 2.99
C SER A 25 -31.69 -21.07 2.19
N PRO A 26 -32.93 -21.26 1.71
CA PRO A 26 -33.26 -22.28 0.75
C PRO A 26 -33.12 -21.67 -0.65
N LEU A 27 -31.93 -21.69 -1.21
CA LEU A 27 -31.71 -21.36 -2.62
C LEU A 27 -30.85 -22.47 -3.20
N GLY A 28 -31.41 -23.10 -4.24
CA GLY A 28 -30.81 -24.23 -4.92
C GLY A 28 -29.37 -23.95 -5.34
N GLU A 29 -28.57 -24.99 -5.25
CA GLU A 29 -27.28 -25.14 -5.91
C GLU A 29 -27.51 -25.09 -7.42
N ASP A 30 -27.76 -23.89 -7.95
CA ASP A 30 -27.54 -23.58 -9.34
C ASP A 30 -26.08 -23.11 -9.41
N GLU A 31 -25.15 -24.08 -9.41
CA GLU A 31 -23.76 -23.90 -9.85
C GLU A 31 -23.79 -23.53 -11.34
N SER A 32 -24.30 -22.33 -11.61
CA SER A 32 -24.08 -21.66 -12.87
C SER A 32 -22.62 -21.26 -12.84
N ASP A 33 -21.78 -22.13 -13.43
CA ASP A 33 -20.39 -21.82 -13.78
C ASP A 33 -20.36 -20.37 -14.29
N LEU A 34 -19.82 -19.47 -13.47
CA LEU A 34 -19.56 -18.10 -13.90
C LEU A 34 -18.76 -18.22 -15.18
N SER A 35 -19.17 -17.47 -16.20
CA SER A 35 -18.40 -17.48 -17.43
C SER A 35 -16.96 -17.05 -17.07
N PRO A 36 -15.93 -17.53 -17.78
CA PRO A 36 -14.54 -17.17 -17.49
C PRO A 36 -14.28 -15.64 -17.46
N THR A 37 -15.21 -14.85 -17.99
CA THR A 37 -15.20 -13.38 -17.95
C THR A 37 -15.77 -12.83 -16.64
N ASP A 38 -16.91 -13.35 -16.17
CA ASP A 38 -17.51 -12.93 -14.89
C ASP A 38 -16.62 -13.30 -13.68
N ASP A 39 -15.90 -14.43 -13.77
CA ASP A 39 -14.97 -14.85 -12.72
C ASP A 39 -13.67 -14.01 -12.70
N ALA A 40 -13.24 -13.51 -13.88
CA ALA A 40 -12.13 -12.58 -13.99
C ALA A 40 -12.49 -11.20 -13.40
N ASP A 41 -13.68 -10.68 -13.74
CA ASP A 41 -14.17 -9.39 -13.23
C ASP A 41 -14.35 -9.43 -11.70
N LEU A 42 -14.87 -10.54 -11.17
CA LEU A 42 -15.03 -10.73 -9.73
C LEU A 42 -13.66 -10.78 -9.01
N ASN A 43 -12.66 -11.44 -9.61
CA ASN A 43 -11.31 -11.49 -9.07
C ASN A 43 -10.60 -10.12 -9.13
N GLU A 44 -10.79 -9.35 -10.20
CA GLU A 44 -10.27 -7.99 -10.31
C GLU A 44 -10.91 -7.06 -9.26
N MET A 45 -12.22 -7.19 -9.02
CA MET A 45 -12.91 -6.41 -7.99
C MET A 45 -12.44 -6.77 -6.57
N LYS A 46 -12.20 -8.06 -6.30
CA LYS A 46 -11.62 -8.53 -5.02
C LYS A 46 -10.20 -7.99 -4.80
N LEU A 47 -9.37 -8.00 -5.86
CA LEU A 47 -8.02 -7.44 -5.84
C LEU A 47 -8.03 -5.93 -5.58
N SER A 48 -8.92 -5.20 -6.26
CA SER A 48 -9.10 -3.76 -6.06
C SER A 48 -9.51 -3.44 -4.61
N CYS A 49 -10.48 -4.18 -4.07
CA CYS A 49 -10.94 -4.01 -2.69
C CYS A 49 -9.84 -4.35 -1.66
N ALA A 50 -9.06 -5.41 -1.91
CA ALA A 50 -7.91 -5.77 -1.09
C ALA A 50 -6.82 -4.68 -1.12
N ASN A 51 -6.52 -4.11 -2.28
CA ASN A 51 -5.53 -3.05 -2.42
C ASN A 51 -5.93 -1.77 -1.67
N VAL A 52 -7.21 -1.37 -1.75
CA VAL A 52 -7.74 -0.24 -0.98
C VAL A 52 -7.60 -0.48 0.52
N LYS A 53 -7.91 -1.70 0.98
CA LYS A 53 -7.79 -2.06 2.41
C LYS A 53 -6.35 -2.09 2.89
N ILE A 54 -5.42 -2.58 2.07
CA ILE A 54 -3.98 -2.55 2.36
C ILE A 54 -3.47 -1.10 2.43
N ALA A 55 -3.89 -0.23 1.51
CA ALA A 55 -3.49 1.18 1.52
C ALA A 55 -3.99 1.89 2.79
N PHE A 56 -5.22 1.63 3.21
CA PHE A 56 -5.79 2.17 4.45
C PHE A 56 -4.99 1.71 5.68
N LEU A 57 -4.71 0.41 5.80
CA LEU A 57 -3.93 -0.15 6.91
C LEU A 57 -2.50 0.40 6.96
N LYS A 58 -1.84 0.59 5.80
CA LYS A 58 -0.52 1.22 5.73
C LYS A 58 -0.54 2.65 6.28
N GLN A 59 -1.57 3.43 5.93
CA GLN A 59 -1.73 4.80 6.41
C GLN A 59 -1.97 4.84 7.93
N GLU A 60 -2.72 3.89 8.47
CA GLU A 60 -3.01 3.80 9.90
C GLU A 60 -1.78 3.39 10.73
N VAL A 61 -1.00 2.41 10.24
CA VAL A 61 0.29 2.03 10.85
C VAL A 61 1.28 3.19 10.84
N GLN A 62 1.34 3.97 9.75
CA GLN A 62 2.20 5.15 9.66
C GLN A 62 1.82 6.21 10.70
N LYS A 63 0.53 6.49 10.86
CA LYS A 63 0.03 7.45 11.88
C LYS A 63 0.34 6.99 13.31
N LEU A 64 0.22 5.70 13.59
CA LEU A 64 0.56 5.14 14.90
C LEU A 64 2.06 5.25 15.19
N SER A 65 2.90 4.92 14.21
CA SER A 65 4.37 5.09 14.26
C SER A 65 4.78 6.54 14.57
N GLU A 66 4.20 7.51 13.87
CA GLU A 66 4.47 8.94 14.07
C GLU A 66 4.00 9.41 15.46
N SER A 67 2.82 8.96 15.90
CA SER A 67 2.29 9.25 17.24
C SER A 67 3.19 8.71 18.35
N GLU A 68 3.66 7.46 18.23
CA GLU A 68 4.59 6.86 19.19
C GLU A 68 5.94 7.58 19.22
N ALA A 69 6.47 7.98 18.06
CA ALA A 69 7.72 8.74 17.97
C ALA A 69 7.60 10.11 18.65
N VAL A 70 6.49 10.82 18.41
CA VAL A 70 6.18 12.12 19.06
C VAL A 70 6.04 11.94 20.57
N ASN A 71 5.32 10.92 21.04
CA ASN A 71 5.16 10.65 22.46
C ASN A 71 6.49 10.35 23.17
N LYS A 72 7.36 9.55 22.54
CA LYS A 72 8.72 9.29 23.06
C LYS A 72 9.57 10.57 23.08
N CYS A 73 9.49 11.39 22.04
CA CYS A 73 10.22 12.66 21.98
C CYS A 73 9.77 13.64 23.07
N ASN A 74 8.46 13.74 23.31
CA ASN A 74 7.89 14.56 24.37
C ASN A 74 8.31 14.06 25.77
N ALA A 75 8.30 12.74 25.99
CA ALA A 75 8.75 12.15 27.25
C ALA A 75 10.24 12.46 27.53
N LEU A 76 11.10 12.32 26.52
CA LEU A 76 12.52 12.65 26.63
C LEU A 76 12.74 14.15 26.89
N THR A 77 12.00 15.02 26.18
CA THR A 77 12.07 16.47 26.37
C THR A 77 11.70 16.86 27.80
N ASN A 78 10.62 16.28 28.34
CA ASN A 78 10.22 16.50 29.73
C ASN A 78 11.27 15.99 30.72
N ARG A 79 11.88 14.84 30.47
CA ARG A 79 12.94 14.29 31.34
C ARG A 79 14.18 15.18 31.34
N VAL A 80 14.61 15.66 30.18
CA VAL A 80 15.75 16.60 30.05
C VAL A 80 15.46 17.90 30.80
N ARG A 81 14.24 18.44 30.68
CA ARG A 81 13.84 19.65 31.42
C ARG A 81 13.91 19.43 32.93
N HIS A 82 13.42 18.29 33.43
CA HIS A 82 13.48 17.95 34.85
C HIS A 82 14.92 17.83 35.36
N LEU A 83 15.77 17.12 34.63
CA LEU A 83 17.20 16.97 34.99
C LEU A 83 17.95 18.31 34.96
N THR A 84 17.54 19.23 34.08
CA THR A 84 18.11 20.59 34.02
C THR A 84 17.77 21.39 35.27
N LEU A 85 16.53 21.30 35.76
CA LEU A 85 16.12 21.95 37.00
C LEU A 85 16.87 21.36 38.21
N GLU A 86 16.94 20.04 38.33
CA GLU A 86 17.70 19.38 39.41
C GLU A 86 19.19 19.79 39.40
N ASN A 87 19.82 19.88 38.23
CA ASN A 87 21.21 20.35 38.12
C ASN A 87 21.37 21.80 38.58
N ASN A 88 20.40 22.67 38.30
CA ASN A 88 20.44 24.07 38.76
C ASN A 88 20.31 24.16 40.28
N ASP A 89 19.45 23.33 40.88
CA ASP A 89 19.29 23.25 42.34
C ASP A 89 20.57 22.75 43.00
N ILE A 90 21.15 21.66 42.49
CA ILE A 90 22.43 21.12 42.98
C ILE A 90 23.55 22.16 42.85
N THR A 91 23.62 22.87 41.72
CA THR A 91 24.64 23.92 41.51
C THR A 91 24.49 25.04 42.54
N SER A 92 23.26 25.44 42.84
CA SER A 92 22.97 26.47 43.84
C SER A 92 23.38 26.01 45.24
N GLU A 93 23.12 24.76 45.58
CA GLU A 93 23.49 24.18 46.88
C GLU A 93 25.01 24.03 47.03
N VAL A 94 25.72 23.61 45.97
CA VAL A 94 27.19 23.57 45.96
C VAL A 94 27.77 24.94 46.21
N ASN A 95 27.25 25.99 45.57
CA ASN A 95 27.69 27.37 45.80
C ASN A 95 27.43 27.82 47.24
N ARG A 96 26.28 27.45 47.82
CA ARG A 96 25.95 27.73 49.23
C ARG A 96 26.97 27.10 50.17
N VAL A 97 27.29 25.82 49.96
CA VAL A 97 28.26 25.07 50.78
C VAL A 97 29.67 25.64 50.66
N ILE A 98 30.09 26.08 49.46
CA ILE A 98 31.39 26.75 49.27
C ILE A 98 31.47 28.03 50.12
N LEU A 99 30.44 28.87 50.07
CA LEU A 99 30.41 30.11 50.86
C LEU A 99 30.41 29.84 52.36
N GLU A 100 29.70 28.81 52.81
CA GLU A 100 29.66 28.40 54.22
C GLU A 100 31.03 27.88 54.69
N LYS A 101 31.72 27.09 53.85
CA LYS A 101 33.09 26.66 54.11
C LYS A 101 34.04 27.84 54.24
N ASP A 102 34.01 28.79 53.31
CA ASP A 102 34.90 29.96 53.33
C ASP A 102 34.69 30.79 54.60
N ARG A 103 33.43 30.92 55.05
CA ARG A 103 33.10 31.56 56.32
C ARG A 103 33.67 30.79 57.52
N LEU A 104 33.51 29.48 57.56
CA LEU A 104 34.06 28.65 58.64
C LEU A 104 35.60 28.68 58.69
N ASP A 105 36.26 28.74 57.54
CA ASP A 105 37.72 28.91 57.46
C ASP A 105 38.17 30.27 58.03
N ALA A 106 37.40 31.34 57.77
CA ALA A 106 37.63 32.65 58.36
C ALA A 106 37.43 32.66 59.89
N ASP A 107 36.33 32.07 60.37
CA ASP A 107 36.04 31.96 61.81
C ASP A 107 37.11 31.13 62.53
N ASN A 108 37.57 30.02 61.94
CA ASN A 108 38.68 29.21 62.45
C ASN A 108 39.99 30.01 62.55
N LYS A 109 40.30 30.83 61.55
CA LYS A 109 41.49 31.69 61.57
C LYS A 109 41.40 32.72 62.69
N ALA A 110 40.23 33.34 62.89
CA ALA A 110 40.00 34.29 63.97
C ALA A 110 40.13 33.63 65.36
N LEU A 111 39.57 32.44 65.54
CA LEU A 111 39.69 31.68 66.79
C LEU A 111 41.15 31.31 67.09
N ARG A 112 41.92 30.87 66.08
CA ARG A 112 43.35 30.59 66.26
C ARG A 112 44.13 31.82 66.72
N GLN A 113 43.81 32.99 66.17
CA GLN A 113 44.44 34.25 66.60
C GLN A 113 44.08 34.57 68.05
N LYS A 114 42.80 34.46 68.42
CA LYS A 114 42.35 34.71 69.79
C LYS A 114 43.02 33.78 70.81
N VAL A 115 43.20 32.50 70.49
CA VAL A 115 43.94 31.55 71.33
C VAL A 115 45.39 31.98 71.51
N LEU A 116 46.03 32.48 70.45
CA LEU A 116 47.39 33.01 70.50
C LEU A 116 47.48 34.23 71.44
N ASP A 117 46.56 35.18 71.29
CA ASP A 117 46.53 36.41 72.09
C ASP A 117 46.28 36.09 73.58
N MET A 118 45.35 35.18 73.88
CA MET A 118 45.11 34.71 75.24
C MET A 118 46.33 33.98 75.83
N THR A 119 47.05 33.21 75.03
CA THR A 119 48.28 32.53 75.46
C THR A 119 49.35 33.55 75.85
N VAL A 120 49.51 34.62 75.07
CA VAL A 120 50.42 35.73 75.38
C VAL A 120 50.01 36.43 76.67
N GLU A 121 48.73 36.74 76.84
CA GLU A 121 48.25 37.42 78.05
C GLU A 121 48.39 36.54 79.30
N ASN A 122 48.13 35.24 79.20
CA ASN A 122 48.33 34.31 80.30
C ASN A 122 49.81 34.24 80.72
N ASN A 123 50.73 34.28 79.76
CA ASN A 123 52.16 34.38 80.05
C ASN A 123 52.52 35.70 80.75
N ARG A 124 51.93 36.84 80.35
CA ARG A 124 52.13 38.14 81.03
C ARG A 124 51.59 38.13 82.46
N LEU A 125 50.40 37.59 82.67
CA LEU A 125 49.78 37.49 84.00
C LEU A 125 50.59 36.56 84.92
N SER A 126 51.10 35.45 84.38
CA SER A 126 52.00 34.55 85.11
C SER A 126 53.27 35.29 85.56
N ALA A 127 53.91 36.06 84.68
CA ALA A 127 55.08 36.87 85.03
C ALA A 127 54.78 37.96 86.09
N ARG A 128 53.62 38.64 86.01
CA ARG A 128 53.18 39.60 87.04
C ARG A 128 52.90 38.95 88.39
N SER A 129 52.32 37.75 88.39
CA SER A 129 52.08 36.98 89.61
C SER A 129 53.38 36.59 90.30
N GLU A 130 54.45 36.30 89.55
CA GLU A 130 55.79 36.02 90.10
C GLU A 130 56.49 37.26 90.68
N GLU A 131 56.12 38.45 90.22
CA GLU A 131 56.65 39.72 90.69
C GLU A 131 55.95 40.21 91.97
N SER A 132 54.63 39.99 92.08
CA SER A 132 53.80 40.38 93.24
C SER A 132 54.09 39.55 94.50
N THR A 133 54.52 38.29 94.36
CA THR A 133 54.87 37.41 95.51
C THR A 133 56.11 37.85 96.30
N LYS A 134 56.82 38.89 95.87
CA LYS A 134 58.00 39.44 96.55
C LYS A 134 57.72 40.55 97.58
N SER A 135 56.48 41.03 97.77
CA SER A 135 56.22 42.31 98.48
C SER A 135 55.12 42.35 99.56
N THR A 136 54.50 41.24 100.00
CA THR A 136 53.25 41.28 100.81
C THR A 136 53.42 40.66 102.22
N PRO A 137 52.85 41.23 103.32
CA PRO A 137 52.97 40.66 104.67
C PRO A 137 52.15 39.38 104.89
N PRO A 138 52.51 38.51 105.86
CA PRO A 138 52.11 37.09 105.86
C PRO A 138 50.61 36.80 105.97
N LEU A 139 49.81 37.65 106.63
CA LEU A 139 48.38 37.38 106.89
C LEU A 139 47.44 37.75 105.74
N GLU A 140 47.70 38.83 105.00
CA GLU A 140 46.97 39.15 103.76
C GLU A 140 47.37 38.21 102.61
N MET A 141 48.59 37.67 102.67
CA MET A 141 49.11 36.71 101.71
C MET A 141 48.32 35.39 101.71
N PHE A 142 47.88 34.90 102.88
CA PHE A 142 47.10 33.65 102.97
C PHE A 142 45.70 33.76 102.34
N SER A 143 44.96 34.84 102.62
CA SER A 143 43.64 35.07 102.01
C SER A 143 43.75 35.31 100.50
N THR A 144 44.74 36.09 100.08
CA THR A 144 45.03 36.32 98.66
C THR A 144 45.43 35.02 97.95
N MET A 145 46.26 34.17 98.58
CA MET A 145 46.63 32.86 98.03
C MET A 145 45.44 31.91 97.95
N GLN A 146 44.52 31.90 98.92
CA GLN A 146 43.30 31.10 98.84
C GLN A 146 42.39 31.53 97.68
N ASN A 147 42.18 32.84 97.50
CA ASN A 147 41.39 33.36 96.38
C ASN A 147 42.06 33.03 95.04
N VAL A 148 43.38 33.19 94.94
CA VAL A 148 44.14 32.83 93.72
C VAL A 148 44.08 31.33 93.44
N ILE A 149 44.14 30.47 94.46
CA ILE A 149 43.99 29.01 94.30
C ILE A 149 42.58 28.67 93.80
N GLN A 150 41.56 29.32 94.36
CA GLN A 150 40.17 29.10 93.95
C GLN A 150 39.93 29.57 92.51
N GLU A 151 40.36 30.79 92.16
CA GLU A 151 40.27 31.32 90.79
C GLU A 151 41.01 30.44 89.78
N LYS A 152 42.21 29.95 90.13
CA LYS A 152 42.97 29.01 89.28
C LYS A 152 42.26 27.69 89.09
N THR A 153 41.57 27.19 90.12
CA THR A 153 40.79 25.94 90.04
C THR A 153 39.57 26.12 89.14
N GLU A 154 38.80 27.19 89.32
CA GLU A 154 37.65 27.50 88.46
C GLU A 154 38.05 27.79 87.01
N LEU A 155 39.23 28.38 86.80
CA LEU A 155 39.79 28.58 85.47
C LEU A 155 40.21 27.25 84.84
N ALA A 156 40.84 26.35 85.60
CA ALA A 156 41.20 25.01 85.14
C ALA A 156 39.96 24.18 84.75
N ASP A 157 38.88 24.26 85.53
CA ASP A 157 37.61 23.57 85.22
C ASP A 157 36.97 24.11 83.94
N ARG A 158 36.97 25.43 83.73
CA ARG A 158 36.51 26.05 82.48
C ARG A 158 37.34 25.60 81.28
N PHE A 159 38.67 25.58 81.41
CA PHE A 159 39.55 25.09 80.34
C PHE A 159 39.33 23.61 80.05
N PHE A 160 39.12 22.79 81.08
CA PHE A 160 38.85 21.37 80.89
C PHE A 160 37.53 21.17 80.13
N LYS A 161 36.47 21.89 80.52
CA LYS A 161 35.18 21.84 79.83
C LYS A 161 35.27 22.30 78.38
N GLU A 162 35.92 23.43 78.12
CA GLU A 162 36.13 23.94 76.76
C GLU A 162 36.95 22.97 75.91
N LYS A 163 37.99 22.34 76.48
CA LYS A 163 38.79 21.32 75.80
C LYS A 163 37.97 20.10 75.40
N VAL A 164 37.07 19.63 76.28
CA VAL A 164 36.16 18.52 75.97
C VAL A 164 35.19 18.92 74.86
N GLU A 165 34.54 20.09 74.96
CA GLU A 165 33.62 20.58 73.91
C GLU A 165 34.31 20.74 72.55
N LEU A 166 35.56 21.21 72.53
CA LEU A 166 36.36 21.31 71.29
C LEU A 166 36.74 19.92 70.73
N ALA A 167 37.05 18.95 71.59
CA ALA A 167 37.33 17.58 71.17
C ALA A 167 36.09 16.92 70.54
N ASP A 168 34.92 17.13 71.14
CA ASP A 168 33.64 16.62 70.62
C ASP A 168 33.30 17.27 69.26
N ARG A 169 33.45 18.60 69.15
CA ARG A 169 33.24 19.32 67.88
C ARG A 169 34.21 18.86 66.79
N ASN A 170 35.48 18.66 67.13
CA ASN A 170 36.47 18.18 66.17
C ASN A 170 36.13 16.76 65.67
N THR A 171 35.66 15.90 66.56
CA THR A 171 35.19 14.55 66.20
C THR A 171 33.97 14.62 65.28
N ALA A 172 33.01 15.50 65.56
CA ALA A 172 31.84 15.71 64.69
C ALA A 172 32.25 16.18 63.29
N LEU A 173 33.14 17.17 63.21
CA LEU A 173 33.65 17.69 61.92
C LEU A 173 34.42 16.64 61.13
N GLN A 174 35.20 15.77 61.79
CA GLN A 174 35.87 14.66 61.12
C GLN A 174 34.85 13.67 60.52
N ASN A 175 33.79 13.34 61.26
CA ASN A 175 32.73 12.46 60.77
C ASN A 175 31.98 13.07 59.57
N ASP A 176 31.69 14.37 59.62
CA ASP A 176 31.03 15.07 58.53
C ASP A 176 31.94 15.17 57.29
N LEU A 177 33.25 15.38 57.48
CA LEU A 177 34.22 15.36 56.39
C LEU A 177 34.29 13.97 55.71
N ILE A 178 34.30 12.89 56.50
CA ILE A 178 34.26 11.52 55.98
C ILE A 178 32.97 11.30 55.18
N ARG A 179 31.82 11.74 55.70
CA ARG A 179 30.52 11.62 55.01
C ARG A 179 30.52 12.38 53.69
N SER A 180 30.92 13.65 53.70
CA SER A 180 30.98 14.49 52.51
C SER A 180 31.92 13.90 51.44
N ASN A 181 33.07 13.36 51.84
CA ASN A 181 33.98 12.69 50.91
C ASN A 181 33.37 11.42 50.30
N SER A 182 32.60 10.65 51.08
CA SER A 182 31.90 9.46 50.59
C SER A 182 30.79 9.82 49.59
N GLU A 183 30.02 10.89 49.86
CA GLU A 183 28.99 11.39 48.96
C GLU A 183 29.59 11.90 47.65
N LYS A 184 30.70 12.65 47.74
CA LYS A 184 31.45 13.11 46.55
C LYS A 184 31.95 11.95 45.70
N ALA A 185 32.41 10.85 46.31
CA ALA A 185 32.82 9.67 45.58
C ALA A 185 31.64 9.01 44.83
N ASN A 186 30.48 8.90 45.49
CA ASN A 186 29.26 8.37 44.87
C ASN A 186 28.80 9.23 43.69
N LEU A 187 28.76 10.55 43.86
CA LEU A 187 28.38 11.49 42.80
C LEU A 187 29.33 11.42 41.60
N ASN A 188 30.63 11.27 41.83
CA ASN A 188 31.60 11.05 40.75
C ASN A 188 31.32 9.75 40.00
N GLN A 189 30.99 8.67 40.71
CA GLN A 189 30.64 7.40 40.08
C GLN A 189 29.37 7.51 39.22
N GLU A 190 28.35 8.22 39.70
CA GLU A 190 27.13 8.49 38.92
C GLU A 190 27.40 9.35 37.69
N LYS A 191 28.20 10.41 37.84
CA LYS A 191 28.64 11.26 36.72
C LYS A 191 29.33 10.44 35.63
N ASP A 192 30.18 9.49 36.00
CA ASP A 192 30.85 8.60 35.04
C ASP A 192 29.87 7.65 34.36
N LYS A 193 28.88 7.11 35.08
CA LYS A 193 27.81 6.29 34.50
C LYS A 193 26.99 7.08 33.49
N LEU A 194 26.54 8.29 33.86
CA LEU A 194 25.78 9.17 32.97
C LEU A 194 26.58 9.61 31.75
N SER A 195 27.89 9.85 31.91
CA SER A 195 28.77 10.20 30.79
C SER A 195 28.88 9.05 29.78
N ARG A 196 29.01 7.81 30.25
CA ARG A 196 28.99 6.62 29.38
C ARG A 196 27.64 6.42 28.69
N GLU A 197 26.54 6.62 29.42
CA GLU A 197 25.20 6.49 28.85
C GLU A 197 24.93 7.56 27.78
N LYS A 198 25.34 8.82 28.02
CA LYS A 198 25.27 9.90 27.04
C LYS A 198 26.06 9.55 25.77
N ALA A 199 27.27 9.01 25.90
CA ALA A 199 28.07 8.59 24.76
C ALA A 199 27.37 7.47 23.96
N ARG A 200 26.78 6.49 24.65
CA ARG A 200 25.98 5.41 24.01
C ARG A 200 24.78 5.96 23.25
N ILE A 201 24.04 6.90 23.84
CA ILE A 201 22.88 7.52 23.19
C ILE A 201 23.29 8.30 21.94
N LEU A 202 24.41 9.04 21.99
CA LEU A 202 24.93 9.76 20.83
C LEU A 202 25.34 8.81 19.69
N LEU A 203 25.97 7.68 20.02
CA LEU A 203 26.31 6.65 19.03
C LEU A 203 25.05 6.06 18.38
N ASN A 204 24.06 5.67 19.19
CA ASN A 204 22.80 5.14 18.68
C ASN A 204 22.05 6.15 17.81
N LYS A 205 22.08 7.44 18.19
CA LYS A 205 21.48 8.52 17.39
C LYS A 205 22.16 8.62 16.02
N ALA A 206 23.49 8.57 15.97
CA ALA A 206 24.22 8.62 14.70
C ALA A 206 23.89 7.41 13.82
N GLN A 207 23.80 6.20 14.40
CA GLN A 207 23.42 5.00 13.65
C GLN A 207 22.00 5.11 13.07
N LEU A 208 21.02 5.52 13.88
CA LEU A 208 19.64 5.70 13.41
C LEU A 208 19.52 6.74 12.30
N GLN A 209 20.40 7.75 12.29
CA GLN A 209 20.42 8.74 11.23
C GLN A 209 20.95 8.16 9.91
N ILE A 210 21.97 7.28 9.97
CA ILE A 210 22.45 6.52 8.81
C ILE A 210 21.33 5.61 8.28
N ASP A 211 20.67 4.86 9.16
CA ASP A 211 19.60 3.93 8.79
C ASP A 211 18.40 4.67 8.14
N LEU A 212 18.10 5.89 8.62
CA LEU A 212 17.07 6.75 8.04
C LEU A 212 17.45 7.22 6.63
N GLU A 213 18.69 7.66 6.43
CA GLU A 213 19.20 8.08 5.13
C GLU A 213 19.18 6.92 4.12
N ASP A 214 19.55 5.71 4.54
CA ASP A 214 19.49 4.52 3.68
C ASP A 214 18.05 4.09 3.36
N SER A 215 17.16 4.14 4.34
CA SER A 215 15.73 3.88 4.11
C SER A 215 15.13 4.88 3.12
N GLN A 216 15.50 6.16 3.20
CA GLN A 216 15.05 7.18 2.27
C GLN A 216 15.50 6.90 0.82
N LYS A 217 16.76 6.48 0.62
CA LYS A 217 17.27 6.07 -0.71
C LYS A 217 16.46 4.91 -1.29
N ILE A 218 16.10 3.92 -0.46
CA ILE A 218 15.28 2.78 -0.89
C ILE A 218 13.88 3.25 -1.29
N VAL A 219 13.24 4.12 -0.49
CA VAL A 219 11.92 4.67 -0.80
C VAL A 219 11.93 5.43 -2.12
N ASP A 220 12.96 6.25 -2.37
CA ASP A 220 13.08 7.01 -3.61
C ASP A 220 13.29 6.10 -4.83
N ALA A 221 14.09 5.03 -4.68
CA ALA A 221 14.25 4.02 -5.72
C ALA A 221 12.94 3.27 -6.02
N LEU A 222 12.17 2.89 -4.99
CA LEU A 222 10.88 2.22 -5.14
C LEU A 222 9.84 3.13 -5.80
N ARG A 223 9.81 4.43 -5.46
CA ARG A 223 8.92 5.41 -6.12
C ARG A 223 9.25 5.59 -7.60
N ALA A 224 10.54 5.61 -7.94
CA ALA A 224 10.98 5.67 -9.34
C ALA A 224 10.53 4.41 -10.10
N GLN A 225 10.67 3.23 -9.50
CA GLN A 225 10.21 1.97 -10.07
C GLN A 225 8.69 1.93 -10.24
N GLU A 226 7.92 2.35 -9.22
CA GLU A 226 6.46 2.41 -9.28
C GLU A 226 5.98 3.33 -10.42
N THR A 227 6.61 4.50 -10.57
CA THR A 227 6.30 5.43 -11.66
C THR A 227 6.60 4.80 -13.03
N ALA A 228 7.72 4.10 -13.17
CA ALA A 228 8.07 3.41 -14.41
C ALA A 228 7.05 2.31 -14.76
N SER A 229 6.67 1.48 -13.79
CA SER A 229 5.67 0.42 -13.99
C SER A 229 4.27 0.99 -14.30
N LEU A 230 3.89 2.12 -13.69
CA LEU A 230 2.62 2.79 -13.99
C LEU A 230 2.58 3.30 -15.44
N ASN A 231 3.69 3.87 -15.92
CA ASN A 231 3.82 4.31 -17.30
C ASN A 231 3.71 3.13 -18.28
N GLU A 232 4.45 2.03 -18.02
CA GLU A 232 4.39 0.81 -18.82
C GLU A 232 2.97 0.23 -18.87
N THR A 233 2.29 0.17 -17.72
CA THR A 233 0.90 -0.30 -17.65
C THR A 233 -0.04 0.57 -18.47
N THR A 234 0.18 1.88 -18.48
CA THR A 234 -0.62 2.83 -19.27
C THR A 234 -0.38 2.64 -20.77
N GLU A 235 0.87 2.48 -21.19
CA GLU A 235 1.23 2.19 -22.57
C GLU A 235 0.61 0.87 -23.06
N LEU A 236 0.72 -0.19 -22.26
CA LEU A 236 0.12 -1.50 -22.58
C LEU A 236 -1.40 -1.41 -22.72
N ARG A 237 -2.09 -0.66 -21.84
CA ARG A 237 -3.53 -0.42 -21.95
C ARG A 237 -3.90 0.29 -23.25
N GLN A 238 -3.11 1.28 -23.66
CA GLN A 238 -3.32 1.99 -24.93
C GLN A 238 -3.11 1.08 -26.14
N ILE A 239 -2.08 0.23 -26.11
CA ILE A 239 -1.82 -0.78 -27.15
C ILE A 239 -3.00 -1.76 -27.25
N ILE A 240 -3.46 -2.30 -26.11
CA ILE A 240 -4.61 -3.22 -26.07
C ILE A 240 -5.85 -2.56 -26.67
N SER A 241 -6.16 -1.32 -26.27
CA SER A 241 -7.31 -0.57 -26.80
C SER A 241 -7.20 -0.37 -28.32
N THR A 242 -6.01 -0.04 -28.81
CA THR A 242 -5.76 0.11 -30.26
C THR A 242 -5.99 -1.20 -30.99
N HIS A 243 -5.44 -2.31 -30.51
CA HIS A 243 -5.63 -3.63 -31.11
C HIS A 243 -7.08 -4.11 -31.06
N GLN A 244 -7.83 -3.80 -29.98
CA GLN A 244 -9.26 -4.09 -29.90
C GLN A 244 -10.04 -3.34 -30.98
N GLN A 245 -9.71 -2.07 -31.22
CA GLN A 245 -10.31 -1.27 -32.29
C GLN A 245 -9.96 -1.85 -33.67
N GLU A 246 -8.69 -2.12 -33.94
CA GLU A 246 -8.24 -2.73 -35.20
C GLU A 246 -8.93 -4.07 -35.48
N ASN A 247 -9.08 -4.91 -34.46
CA ASN A 247 -9.73 -6.21 -34.58
C ASN A 247 -11.25 -6.04 -34.88
N THR A 248 -11.88 -5.03 -34.28
CA THR A 248 -13.27 -4.69 -34.57
C THR A 248 -13.44 -4.22 -36.01
N ASP A 249 -12.57 -3.31 -36.47
CA ASP A 249 -12.54 -2.84 -37.86
C ASP A 249 -12.30 -3.99 -38.86
N LEU A 250 -11.38 -4.91 -38.55
CA LEU A 250 -11.11 -6.08 -39.37
C LEU A 250 -12.31 -7.03 -39.42
N LYS A 251 -13.00 -7.26 -38.31
CA LYS A 251 -14.25 -8.04 -38.29
C LYS A 251 -15.33 -7.41 -39.16
N THR A 252 -15.51 -6.09 -39.09
CA THR A 252 -16.46 -5.36 -39.93
C THR A 252 -16.09 -5.45 -41.41
N LYS A 253 -14.81 -5.27 -41.76
CA LYS A 253 -14.31 -5.44 -43.14
C LYS A 253 -14.50 -6.87 -43.65
N LEU A 254 -14.24 -7.87 -42.81
CA LEU A 254 -14.45 -9.27 -43.14
C LEU A 254 -15.93 -9.55 -43.43
N ALA A 255 -16.84 -9.11 -42.55
CA ALA A 255 -18.28 -9.26 -42.76
C ALA A 255 -18.75 -8.56 -44.05
N ALA A 256 -18.26 -7.36 -44.33
CA ALA A 256 -18.56 -6.64 -45.57
C ALA A 256 -18.05 -7.39 -46.81
N SER A 257 -16.86 -8.00 -46.74
CA SER A 257 -16.31 -8.80 -47.85
C SER A 257 -17.03 -10.13 -48.07
N GLN A 258 -17.64 -10.70 -47.03
CA GLN A 258 -18.46 -11.92 -47.10
C GLN A 258 -19.89 -11.63 -47.62
N SER A 259 -20.41 -10.43 -47.44
CA SER A 259 -21.73 -10.00 -47.91
C SER A 259 -22.01 -10.21 -49.43
N PRO A 260 -21.09 -9.88 -50.38
CA PRO A 260 -21.30 -10.14 -51.80
C PRO A 260 -21.24 -11.64 -52.17
N PHE A 261 -20.71 -12.49 -51.29
CA PHE A 261 -20.76 -13.95 -51.39
C PHE A 261 -21.93 -14.53 -50.58
N ASN A 262 -23.07 -13.84 -50.55
CA ASN A 262 -24.31 -14.48 -50.12
C ASN A 262 -24.58 -15.66 -51.06
N GLN A 263 -24.31 -16.87 -50.58
CA GLN A 263 -24.49 -18.11 -51.33
C GLN A 263 -25.89 -18.16 -51.97
N ASP A 264 -26.89 -17.60 -51.29
CA ASP A 264 -28.26 -17.51 -51.79
C ASP A 264 -28.36 -16.69 -53.10
N SER A 265 -27.70 -15.53 -53.17
CA SER A 265 -27.70 -14.66 -54.35
C SER A 265 -26.90 -15.26 -55.51
N VAL A 266 -25.77 -15.90 -55.20
CA VAL A 266 -24.95 -16.57 -56.22
C VAL A 266 -25.71 -17.77 -56.80
N MET A 267 -26.33 -18.59 -55.94
CA MET A 267 -27.13 -19.74 -56.36
C MET A 267 -28.37 -19.31 -57.15
N GLU A 268 -29.00 -18.19 -56.80
CA GLU A 268 -30.13 -17.64 -57.57
C GLU A 268 -29.72 -17.14 -58.96
N LYS A 269 -28.60 -16.41 -59.06
CA LYS A 269 -28.06 -15.96 -60.35
C LYS A 269 -27.65 -17.13 -61.24
N LEU A 270 -27.01 -18.14 -60.65
CA LEU A 270 -26.61 -19.37 -61.35
C LEU A 270 -27.84 -20.16 -61.81
N ALA A 271 -28.84 -20.33 -60.93
CA ALA A 271 -30.11 -20.95 -61.26
C ALA A 271 -30.83 -20.25 -62.42
N ARG A 272 -30.82 -18.91 -62.43
CA ARG A 272 -31.40 -18.12 -63.52
C ARG A 272 -30.62 -18.27 -64.82
N ALA A 273 -29.29 -18.18 -64.80
CA ALA A 273 -28.46 -18.35 -65.99
C ALA A 273 -28.64 -19.75 -66.63
N ILE A 274 -28.68 -20.82 -65.82
CA ILE A 274 -28.91 -22.19 -66.32
C ILE A 274 -30.33 -22.32 -66.87
N THR A 275 -31.34 -21.76 -66.18
CA THR A 275 -32.73 -21.75 -66.68
C THR A 275 -32.83 -21.02 -68.02
N ASP A 276 -32.11 -19.91 -68.17
CA ASP A 276 -32.13 -19.12 -69.40
C ASP A 276 -31.49 -19.90 -70.57
N LEU A 277 -30.39 -20.61 -70.32
CA LEU A 277 -29.72 -21.46 -71.30
C LEU A 277 -30.57 -22.67 -71.70
N ASP A 278 -31.17 -23.38 -70.74
CA ASP A 278 -32.01 -24.56 -71.00
C ASP A 278 -33.23 -24.21 -71.85
N LEU A 279 -33.76 -23.00 -71.69
CA LEU A 279 -34.95 -22.55 -72.40
C LEU A 279 -34.66 -21.75 -73.67
N VAL A 280 -33.38 -21.52 -74.02
CA VAL A 280 -32.98 -20.55 -75.07
C VAL A 280 -33.59 -20.83 -76.44
N TRP A 281 -33.87 -22.09 -76.75
CA TRP A 281 -34.45 -22.52 -78.02
C TRP A 281 -35.96 -22.47 -78.06
N MET A 282 -36.58 -22.40 -76.89
CA MET A 282 -37.97 -22.00 -76.82
C MET A 282 -37.99 -20.50 -77.07
N ARG A 283 -38.89 -20.02 -77.94
CA ARG A 283 -39.01 -18.60 -78.36
C ARG A 283 -39.48 -17.64 -77.23
N ILE A 284 -39.26 -18.06 -75.99
CA ILE A 284 -39.56 -17.49 -74.68
C ILE A 284 -38.87 -16.13 -74.49
N PHE A 285 -37.65 -15.94 -75.03
CA PHE A 285 -36.83 -14.73 -74.83
C PHE A 285 -37.16 -13.51 -75.71
N THR A 286 -38.25 -13.56 -76.47
CA THR A 286 -38.62 -12.44 -77.36
C THR A 286 -39.59 -11.45 -76.71
N CYS A 287 -39.81 -11.53 -75.40
CA CYS A 287 -40.72 -10.62 -74.68
C CYS A 287 -39.97 -9.35 -74.26
N VAL A 288 -40.42 -8.19 -74.75
CA VAL A 288 -39.78 -6.89 -74.44
C VAL A 288 -40.44 -6.31 -73.20
N HIS A 289 -39.71 -6.24 -72.09
CA HIS A 289 -40.14 -5.62 -70.85
C HIS A 289 -39.19 -4.50 -70.43
N PRO A 290 -39.68 -3.37 -69.88
CA PRO A 290 -38.82 -2.43 -69.19
C PRO A 290 -38.33 -3.09 -67.89
N GLY A 291 -37.04 -3.46 -67.82
CA GLY A 291 -36.47 -4.03 -66.59
C GLY A 291 -35.57 -5.28 -66.72
N GLY A 292 -35.14 -5.67 -67.92
CA GLY A 292 -33.92 -6.50 -68.05
C GLY A 292 -34.09 -8.00 -68.29
N TYR A 293 -35.23 -8.47 -68.84
CA TYR A 293 -35.18 -9.70 -69.64
C TYR A 293 -34.50 -9.34 -70.96
N GLY A 294 -33.17 -9.41 -70.99
CA GLY A 294 -32.39 -9.05 -72.17
C GLY A 294 -32.88 -9.83 -73.40
N THR A 295 -33.12 -9.13 -74.50
CA THR A 295 -33.34 -9.76 -75.79
C THR A 295 -32.08 -10.53 -76.16
N ILE A 296 -32.11 -11.85 -76.06
CA ILE A 296 -31.12 -12.70 -76.72
C ILE A 296 -31.32 -12.43 -78.22
N GLN A 297 -30.37 -11.74 -78.85
CA GLN A 297 -30.45 -11.46 -80.27
C GLN A 297 -30.53 -12.81 -80.99
N TYR A 298 -31.62 -13.03 -81.73
CA TYR A 298 -31.72 -14.16 -82.63
C TYR A 298 -30.58 -14.00 -83.65
N GLY A 299 -29.53 -14.80 -83.47
CA GLY A 299 -28.38 -14.79 -84.36
C GLY A 299 -28.85 -15.01 -85.79
N GLY A 300 -28.43 -14.12 -86.70
CA GLY A 300 -28.57 -14.36 -88.14
C GLY A 300 -27.95 -15.70 -88.54
N ALA A 301 -28.22 -16.15 -89.77
CA ALA A 301 -27.88 -17.48 -90.29
C ALA A 301 -26.39 -17.93 -90.17
N THR A 302 -25.50 -17.09 -89.64
CA THR A 302 -24.08 -17.34 -89.38
C THR A 302 -23.67 -17.23 -87.90
N SER A 303 -24.60 -17.11 -86.96
CA SER A 303 -24.29 -17.19 -85.52
C SER A 303 -23.81 -18.60 -85.17
N THR A 304 -22.75 -18.69 -84.37
CA THR A 304 -22.08 -19.92 -83.91
C THR A 304 -22.92 -20.80 -82.98
N HIS A 305 -24.24 -20.89 -83.19
CA HIS A 305 -25.19 -21.81 -82.53
C HIS A 305 -25.01 -23.28 -82.95
N LYS A 306 -23.76 -23.72 -83.15
CA LYS A 306 -23.41 -25.14 -83.30
C LYS A 306 -23.04 -25.80 -81.98
N ILE A 307 -22.89 -25.02 -80.91
CA ILE A 307 -22.84 -25.56 -79.55
C ILE A 307 -24.29 -25.66 -79.09
N GLN A 308 -24.73 -26.90 -78.93
CA GLN A 308 -25.99 -27.28 -78.32
C GLN A 308 -26.11 -26.61 -76.94
N GLU A 309 -26.73 -25.43 -76.83
CA GLU A 309 -26.75 -24.62 -75.59
C GLU A 309 -27.40 -25.36 -74.41
N TYR A 310 -28.35 -26.26 -74.69
CA TYR A 310 -28.87 -27.22 -73.74
C TYR A 310 -27.85 -28.19 -73.16
N ASN A 311 -26.86 -28.65 -73.92
CA ASN A 311 -25.82 -29.52 -73.36
C ASN A 311 -25.02 -28.75 -72.32
N VAL A 312 -24.77 -27.46 -72.56
CA VAL A 312 -24.12 -26.59 -71.57
C VAL A 312 -25.01 -26.39 -70.35
N ALA A 313 -26.32 -26.21 -70.53
CA ALA A 313 -27.27 -26.10 -69.43
C ALA A 313 -27.38 -27.41 -68.62
N ASP A 314 -27.43 -28.56 -69.28
CA ASP A 314 -27.50 -29.90 -68.68
C ASP A 314 -26.21 -30.22 -67.93
N ASP A 315 -25.04 -29.94 -68.52
CA ASP A 315 -23.73 -30.13 -67.88
C ASP A 315 -23.61 -29.23 -66.64
N LEU A 316 -23.97 -27.96 -66.75
CA LEU A 316 -23.98 -27.03 -65.61
C LEU A 316 -24.99 -27.48 -64.55
N PHE A 317 -26.21 -27.87 -64.93
CA PHE A 317 -27.20 -28.35 -63.99
C PHE A 317 -26.71 -29.62 -63.27
N ALA A 318 -26.09 -30.56 -63.99
CA ALA A 318 -25.55 -31.79 -63.42
C ALA A 318 -24.46 -31.51 -62.37
N LEU A 319 -23.62 -30.50 -62.57
CA LEU A 319 -22.61 -30.08 -61.60
C LEU A 319 -23.21 -29.56 -60.28
N PHE A 320 -24.39 -28.93 -60.34
CA PHE A 320 -25.02 -28.33 -59.17
C PHE A 320 -26.24 -29.11 -58.66
N ARG A 321 -26.60 -30.24 -59.29
CA ARG A 321 -27.88 -30.91 -59.03
C ARG A 321 -28.05 -31.38 -57.58
N ASP A 322 -26.95 -31.71 -56.92
CA ASP A 322 -26.94 -32.22 -55.55
C ASP A 322 -26.95 -31.09 -54.50
N ASN A 323 -26.78 -29.83 -54.92
CA ASN A 323 -26.86 -28.67 -54.04
C ASN A 323 -28.34 -28.29 -53.78
N LYS A 324 -28.80 -28.47 -52.53
CA LYS A 324 -30.19 -28.22 -52.13
C LYS A 324 -30.64 -26.76 -52.35
N MET A 325 -29.78 -25.79 -52.06
CA MET A 325 -30.06 -24.37 -52.22
C MET A 325 -30.20 -24.00 -53.70
N PHE A 326 -29.29 -24.51 -54.54
CA PHE A 326 -29.39 -24.37 -55.99
C PHE A 326 -30.69 -24.99 -56.53
N GLN A 327 -31.05 -26.20 -56.11
CA GLN A 327 -32.28 -26.88 -56.54
C GLN A 327 -33.54 -26.07 -56.22
N GLU A 328 -33.60 -25.50 -55.03
CA GLU A 328 -34.72 -24.65 -54.62
C GLU A 328 -34.82 -23.39 -55.49
N LYS A 329 -33.70 -22.68 -55.66
CA LYS A 329 -33.64 -21.48 -56.52
C LYS A 329 -33.96 -21.80 -57.97
N TYR A 330 -33.42 -22.88 -58.52
CA TYR A 330 -33.68 -23.34 -59.88
C TYR A 330 -35.17 -23.63 -60.11
N LYS A 331 -35.80 -24.39 -59.21
CA LYS A 331 -37.25 -24.65 -59.27
C LYS A 331 -38.06 -23.36 -59.19
N ASN A 332 -37.68 -22.43 -58.32
CA ASN A 332 -38.39 -21.17 -58.13
C ASN A 332 -38.26 -20.26 -59.36
N VAL A 333 -37.05 -20.08 -59.90
CA VAL A 333 -36.82 -19.27 -61.11
C VAL A 333 -37.57 -19.87 -62.30
N ARG A 334 -37.46 -21.18 -62.51
CA ARG A 334 -38.15 -21.87 -63.61
C ARG A 334 -39.67 -21.77 -63.47
N ARG A 335 -40.23 -21.96 -62.27
CA ARG A 335 -41.67 -21.78 -62.00
C ARG A 335 -42.12 -20.35 -62.30
N SER A 336 -41.37 -19.35 -61.83
CA SER A 336 -41.69 -17.93 -62.06
C SER A 336 -41.72 -17.60 -63.55
N LEU A 337 -40.73 -18.07 -64.31
CA LEU A 337 -40.68 -17.87 -65.76
C LEU A 337 -41.85 -18.56 -66.47
N ILE A 338 -42.17 -19.80 -66.12
CA ILE A 338 -43.33 -20.51 -66.69
C ILE A 338 -44.63 -19.76 -66.39
N GLN A 339 -44.84 -19.30 -65.16
CA GLN A 339 -46.01 -18.51 -64.77
C GLN A 339 -46.09 -17.19 -65.55
N HIS A 340 -44.95 -16.52 -65.74
CA HIS A 340 -44.85 -15.33 -66.57
C HIS A 340 -45.28 -15.60 -68.02
N HIS A 341 -44.83 -16.69 -68.64
CA HIS A 341 -45.26 -17.02 -70.00
C HIS A 341 -46.72 -17.49 -70.10
N GLN A 342 -47.22 -18.18 -69.07
CA GLN A 342 -48.65 -18.52 -68.98
C GLN A 342 -49.52 -17.26 -68.91
N SER A 343 -49.07 -16.18 -68.25
CA SER A 343 -49.83 -14.93 -68.20
C SER A 343 -49.94 -14.27 -69.57
N HIS A 344 -48.88 -14.31 -70.39
CA HIS A 344 -48.94 -13.87 -71.79
C HIS A 344 -49.92 -14.71 -72.63
N GLY A 345 -49.99 -16.03 -72.38
CA GLY A 345 -50.96 -16.92 -73.03
C GLY A 345 -52.41 -16.56 -72.70
N ARG A 346 -52.70 -16.20 -71.43
CA ARG A 346 -54.04 -15.78 -70.98
C ARG A 346 -54.48 -14.42 -71.54
N LEU A 347 -53.53 -13.53 -71.84
CA LEU A 347 -53.80 -12.17 -72.32
C LEU A 347 -53.85 -12.06 -73.85
N HIS A 348 -53.77 -13.18 -74.59
CA HIS A 348 -53.86 -13.23 -76.06
C HIS A 348 -52.95 -12.25 -76.82
N GLN A 349 -51.77 -11.91 -76.29
CA GLN A 349 -50.80 -11.01 -76.94
C GLN A 349 -50.02 -11.67 -78.11
N GLY A 350 -50.66 -12.58 -78.86
CA GLY A 350 -50.10 -13.21 -80.05
C GLY A 350 -49.06 -14.32 -79.82
N ARG A 351 -49.04 -14.95 -78.63
CA ARG A 351 -48.01 -15.97 -78.27
C ARG A 351 -48.57 -17.23 -77.60
N GLY A 352 -49.88 -17.45 -77.70
CA GLY A 352 -50.64 -18.43 -76.91
C GLY A 352 -50.36 -19.91 -77.17
N GLU A 353 -49.60 -20.28 -78.21
CA GLU A 353 -49.36 -21.68 -78.57
C GLU A 353 -48.15 -22.34 -77.86
N TYR A 354 -47.27 -21.54 -77.27
CA TYR A 354 -46.04 -22.03 -76.63
C TYR A 354 -46.14 -22.43 -75.15
N PRO A 355 -47.05 -21.87 -74.31
CA PRO A 355 -47.20 -22.30 -72.91
C PRO A 355 -47.54 -23.78 -72.73
N ASP A 356 -48.29 -24.38 -73.66
CA ASP A 356 -48.64 -25.80 -73.60
C ASP A 356 -47.47 -26.72 -74.04
N MET A 357 -46.59 -26.24 -74.94
CA MET A 357 -45.34 -26.94 -75.27
C MET A 357 -44.34 -26.92 -74.10
N LEU A 358 -44.33 -25.83 -73.33
CA LEU A 358 -43.59 -25.74 -72.08
C LEU A 358 -44.06 -26.81 -71.09
N ARG A 359 -45.38 -26.99 -70.93
CA ARG A 359 -45.96 -27.95 -69.99
C ARG A 359 -45.51 -29.40 -70.27
N LYS A 360 -45.47 -29.81 -71.55
CA LYS A 360 -45.03 -31.15 -71.98
C LYS A 360 -43.54 -31.41 -71.79
N LYS A 361 -42.68 -30.40 -71.85
CA LYS A 361 -41.23 -30.55 -71.60
C LYS A 361 -40.83 -30.24 -70.15
N CYS A 362 -41.68 -29.53 -69.39
CA CYS A 362 -41.43 -29.23 -67.98
C CYS A 362 -41.85 -30.36 -67.02
N GLU A 363 -42.41 -31.46 -67.53
CA GLU A 363 -42.45 -32.76 -66.84
C GLU A 363 -41.06 -33.42 -66.78
N TYR A 364 -39.98 -32.63 -66.63
CA TYR A 364 -38.85 -33.10 -65.86
C TYR A 364 -39.31 -33.21 -64.41
N THR A 365 -40.03 -34.30 -64.12
CA THR A 365 -39.78 -35.01 -62.88
C THR A 365 -38.26 -35.10 -62.76
N VAL A 366 -37.72 -34.61 -61.64
CA VAL A 366 -36.35 -34.97 -61.24
C VAL A 366 -36.25 -36.47 -61.50
N PRO A 367 -35.38 -36.93 -62.42
CA PRO A 367 -35.29 -38.34 -62.68
C PRO A 367 -34.84 -38.95 -61.36
N VAL A 368 -35.72 -39.70 -60.70
CA VAL A 368 -35.26 -40.72 -59.77
C VAL A 368 -34.38 -41.60 -60.64
N ALA A 369 -33.11 -41.66 -60.27
CA ALA A 369 -32.03 -42.28 -61.01
C ALA A 369 -32.49 -43.51 -61.81
N GLU A 370 -32.53 -43.39 -63.13
CA GLU A 370 -32.41 -44.54 -64.01
C GLU A 370 -31.36 -44.24 -65.09
N PRO A 371 -30.37 -45.13 -65.28
CA PRO A 371 -29.32 -44.96 -66.26
C PRO A 371 -29.88 -45.32 -67.64
N PHE A 372 -30.11 -44.32 -68.48
CA PHE A 372 -30.40 -44.58 -69.89
C PHE A 372 -29.12 -44.98 -70.62
N PHE A 373 -28.98 -46.30 -70.83
CA PHE A 373 -28.21 -46.88 -71.93
C PHE A 373 -28.66 -46.26 -73.26
N ARG A 374 -27.70 -45.99 -74.15
CA ARG A 374 -27.93 -45.95 -75.59
C ARG A 374 -26.98 -46.91 -76.30
N ILE A 375 -27.58 -47.66 -77.22
CA ILE A 375 -26.95 -48.36 -78.35
C ILE A 375 -26.19 -47.35 -79.20
#